data_AF-A0A2A6B5N8-F1
#
_entry.id   AF-A0A2A6B5N8-F1
#
_cell.length_a   1.000
_cell.length_b   1.000
_cell.length_c   1.000
_cell.angle_alpha   90.00
_cell.angle_beta   90.00
_cell.angle_gamma   90.00
#
_symmetry.space_group_name_H-M   'P 1'
#
loop_
_entity.id
_entity.type
_entity.pdbx_description
1 polymer ?
#
loop_
_entity_poly.entity_id
_entity_poly.type
_entity_poly.pdbx_seq_one_letter_code
_entity_poly.pdbx_strand_id
1 'polypeptide(L)'
;MSFDNSVAIAFVITSEVLMYGTLPLHARLLYVLLRPSSKKDLDKSFHTLMINTTIANLLFSLDVCLILEPSASGIFFDFYNMMGPYFAKVELIKTTVLLFIGDIIHLLLAINRFSAIAIPLRHQKWWQGNTLRWFCVAMWTGAALFCIPLLLPGSTAHTIEVNLYSKPSVEYTFLGNYYTIYSMGCSFGGAIIEIAAILFYIAMLFKFSKFSKYTQSGAAEVRRMTRGVLRTTLAACCISMGKDYDYVLNGKSSEFLVIFMLLIFSVLGHSVLGSWFLVIFMLLIYISWWTRGMPLIIGNHFSATFRLINAFNNILTPWVMLVSFDNVRRLIFNSKARPKAIGATASSGLRLKMSFDNTAAVALIIAGEVMLYATLPLYARLLYVLLKPSSKKDLDSSFHTLMVNSTIANLLFALDCCFILEPSASGVFFEFYQLMGPFFAKVELIKTTVLVLLQSVFHLVLAVNRFSAISFPLKHQKWWRGGGLFWFCLIVWVAGFIVSIPLMLPGSTAHTLGVNLYGARSVEFTFLGNYYFLYSLR
;
A
#
# COMPACT_ATOMS: atom_id res chain seq x y z
N MET A 1 -7.40 -0.43 -29.24
CA MET A 1 -6.57 -0.38 -28.01
C MET A 1 -6.29 -1.83 -27.63
N SER A 2 -5.19 -2.24 -26.99
CA SER A 2 -4.91 -3.65 -26.58
C SER A 2 -5.02 -3.80 -25.06
N PHE A 3 -5.26 -5.00 -24.50
CA PHE A 3 -5.69 -5.25 -23.14
C PHE A 3 -4.62 -4.71 -22.21
N ASP A 4 -3.40 -4.85 -22.67
CA ASP A 4 -2.25 -4.34 -21.97
C ASP A 4 -2.32 -2.80 -21.84
N ASN A 5 -2.68 -2.08 -22.90
CA ASN A 5 -2.61 -0.62 -22.94
C ASN A 5 -3.47 0.07 -21.90
N SER A 6 -4.68 -0.42 -21.65
CA SER A 6 -5.55 0.24 -20.70
C SER A 6 -5.42 -0.22 -19.24
N VAL A 7 -4.72 -1.33 -18.95
CA VAL A 7 -4.13 -1.53 -17.61
C VAL A 7 -3.20 -0.35 -17.38
N ALA A 8 -2.27 -0.13 -18.30
CA ALA A 8 -1.35 0.99 -18.17
C ALA A 8 -2.10 2.34 -18.10
N ILE A 9 -3.18 2.53 -18.86
CA ILE A 9 -3.99 3.76 -18.81
C ILE A 9 -4.65 3.96 -17.45
N ALA A 10 -5.26 2.96 -16.81
CA ALA A 10 -5.77 3.22 -15.48
C ALA A 10 -4.70 3.30 -14.40
N PHE A 11 -3.53 2.68 -14.57
CA PHE A 11 -2.41 2.88 -13.65
C PHE A 11 -2.03 4.36 -13.68
N VAL A 12 -1.91 4.93 -14.88
CA VAL A 12 -1.67 6.36 -15.08
C VAL A 12 -2.81 7.22 -14.51
N ILE A 13 -4.07 7.00 -14.90
CA ILE A 13 -5.22 7.77 -14.40
C ILE A 13 -5.32 7.70 -12.86
N THR A 14 -5.13 6.51 -12.29
CA THR A 14 -5.15 6.34 -10.82
C THR A 14 -4.02 7.13 -10.18
N SER A 15 -2.81 7.03 -10.72
CA SER A 15 -1.66 7.78 -10.23
C SER A 15 -1.90 9.29 -10.29
N GLU A 16 -2.45 9.81 -11.39
CA GLU A 16 -2.81 11.21 -11.56
C GLU A 16 -3.85 11.65 -10.52
N VAL A 17 -4.96 10.90 -10.38
CA VAL A 17 -6.01 11.21 -9.40
C VAL A 17 -5.45 11.26 -7.98
N LEU A 18 -4.57 10.32 -7.62
CA LEU A 18 -3.90 10.30 -6.32
C LEU A 18 -2.99 11.53 -6.15
N MET A 19 -2.21 11.90 -7.18
CA MET A 19 -1.27 13.01 -7.13
C MET A 19 -1.95 14.38 -7.09
N TYR A 20 -2.89 14.65 -8.01
CA TYR A 20 -3.67 15.89 -8.04
C TYR A 20 -4.57 16.01 -6.81
N GLY A 21 -5.16 14.91 -6.34
CA GLY A 21 -5.99 14.90 -5.14
C GLY A 21 -5.22 15.19 -3.85
N THR A 22 -3.94 14.82 -3.79
CA THR A 22 -3.11 14.98 -2.59
C THR A 22 -2.30 16.27 -2.55
N LEU A 23 -2.06 16.90 -3.70
CA LEU A 23 -1.30 18.14 -3.78
C LEU A 23 -1.85 19.26 -2.87
N PRO A 24 -3.16 19.59 -2.87
CA PRO A 24 -3.72 20.59 -1.94
C PRO A 24 -3.59 20.17 -0.48
N LEU A 25 -3.64 18.87 -0.21
CA LEU A 25 -3.53 18.32 1.13
C LEU A 25 -2.09 18.47 1.67
N HIS A 26 -1.07 18.20 0.85
CA HIS A 26 0.33 18.43 1.21
C HIS A 26 0.63 19.89 1.49
N ALA A 27 0.16 20.81 0.63
CA ALA A 27 0.32 22.24 0.83
C ALA A 27 -0.35 22.70 2.14
N ARG A 28 -1.56 22.21 2.42
CA ARG A 28 -2.29 22.52 3.65
C ARG A 28 -1.63 21.93 4.88
N LEU A 29 -1.14 20.69 4.80
CA LEU A 29 -0.38 20.03 5.87
C LEU A 29 0.89 20.81 6.19
N LEU A 30 1.66 21.20 5.18
CA LEU A 30 2.88 22.00 5.36
C LEU A 30 2.57 23.33 6.06
N TYR A 31 1.54 24.05 5.61
CA TYR A 31 1.09 25.28 6.28
C TYR A 31 0.76 25.04 7.77
N VAL A 32 0.00 23.98 8.06
CA VAL A 32 -0.35 23.60 9.43
C VAL A 32 0.89 23.24 10.24
N LEU A 33 1.88 22.56 9.65
CA LEU A 33 3.13 22.19 10.31
C LEU A 33 4.07 23.38 10.51
N LEU A 34 4.09 24.39 9.64
CA LEU A 34 4.92 25.59 9.80
C LEU A 34 4.33 26.59 10.81
N ARG A 35 2.99 26.68 10.92
CA ARG A 35 2.35 27.65 11.80
C ARG A 35 2.77 27.46 13.27
N PRO A 36 3.38 28.44 13.96
CA PRO A 36 3.73 28.31 15.36
C PRO A 36 2.44 28.11 16.18
N SER A 37 2.30 26.94 16.79
CA SER A 37 1.16 26.61 17.64
C SER A 37 1.65 25.81 18.83
N SER A 38 1.35 26.29 20.03
CA SER A 38 1.69 25.65 21.31
C SER A 38 0.96 24.32 21.54
N LYS A 39 0.05 23.91 20.64
CA LYS A 39 -0.85 22.75 20.80
C LYS A 39 -0.61 21.61 19.80
N LYS A 40 0.54 21.59 19.13
CA LYS A 40 0.92 20.43 18.32
C LYS A 40 1.43 19.37 19.29
N ASP A 41 0.67 18.31 19.50
CA ASP A 41 1.06 17.16 20.34
C ASP A 41 2.14 16.30 19.63
N LEU A 42 3.11 16.94 18.97
CA LEU A 42 4.20 16.33 18.24
C LEU A 42 5.50 16.63 18.98
N ASP A 43 6.33 15.61 19.13
CA ASP A 43 7.71 15.81 19.58
C ASP A 43 8.45 16.72 18.58
N LYS A 44 9.28 17.65 19.07
CA LYS A 44 9.93 18.67 18.23
C LYS A 44 10.78 18.06 17.13
N SER A 45 11.46 16.95 17.43
CA SER A 45 12.30 16.26 16.48
C SER A 45 11.48 15.61 15.36
N PHE A 46 10.42 14.90 15.74
CA PHE A 46 9.47 14.30 14.82
C PHE A 46 8.78 15.35 13.94
N HIS A 47 8.36 16.46 14.53
CA HIS A 47 7.74 17.57 13.81
C HIS A 47 8.68 18.16 12.75
N THR A 48 9.96 18.33 13.06
CA THR A 48 10.97 18.82 12.11
C THR A 48 11.18 17.85 10.95
N LEU A 49 11.27 16.54 11.25
CA LEU A 49 11.38 15.51 10.22
C LEU A 49 10.12 15.48 9.33
N MET A 50 8.92 15.55 9.92
CA MET A 50 7.65 15.59 9.17
C MET A 50 7.52 16.82 8.27
N ILE A 51 8.05 17.99 8.67
CA ILE A 51 8.12 19.17 7.79
C ILE A 51 8.96 18.84 6.56
N ASN A 52 10.16 18.25 6.74
CA ASN A 52 11.03 17.90 5.63
C ASN A 52 10.40 16.83 4.73
N THR A 53 9.75 15.80 5.29
CA THR A 53 9.00 14.79 4.51
C THR A 53 7.90 15.45 3.68
N THR A 54 7.12 16.36 4.29
CA THR A 54 6.02 17.04 3.61
C THR A 54 6.54 17.97 2.50
N ILE A 55 7.69 18.63 2.71
CA ILE A 55 8.34 19.44 1.66
C ILE A 55 8.80 18.55 0.50
N ALA A 56 9.47 17.43 0.77
CA ALA A 56 9.92 16.51 -0.28
C ALA A 56 8.73 15.97 -1.09
N ASN A 57 7.67 15.53 -0.42
CA ASN A 57 6.46 15.03 -1.06
C ASN A 57 5.73 16.11 -1.86
N LEU A 58 5.65 17.35 -1.35
CA LEU A 58 5.05 18.47 -2.05
C LEU A 58 5.84 18.84 -3.31
N LEU A 59 7.18 18.89 -3.23
CA LEU A 59 8.04 19.16 -4.39
C LEU A 59 7.89 18.05 -5.44
N PHE A 60 7.81 16.80 -5.02
CA PHE A 60 7.56 15.67 -5.91
C PHE A 60 6.17 15.79 -6.58
N SER A 61 5.12 16.11 -5.83
CA SER A 61 3.78 16.30 -6.38
C SER A 61 3.67 17.48 -7.33
N LEU A 62 4.28 18.62 -7.00
CA LEU A 62 4.27 19.79 -7.87
C LEU A 62 4.91 19.48 -9.20
N ASP A 63 6.07 18.84 -9.17
CA ASP A 63 6.74 18.46 -10.40
C ASP A 63 5.92 17.48 -11.24
N VAL A 64 5.38 16.41 -10.63
CA VAL A 64 4.60 15.43 -11.38
C VAL A 64 3.41 16.10 -12.08
N CYS A 65 2.72 17.01 -11.37
CA CYS A 65 1.59 17.74 -11.92
C CYS A 65 1.95 18.82 -12.94
N LEU A 66 3.15 19.42 -12.88
CA LEU A 66 3.52 20.59 -13.69
C LEU A 66 4.52 20.30 -14.81
N ILE A 67 5.28 19.22 -14.73
CA ILE A 67 6.34 18.87 -15.68
C ILE A 67 6.08 17.47 -16.23
N LEU A 68 6.14 16.45 -15.37
CA LEU A 68 6.15 15.06 -15.83
C LEU A 68 4.84 14.65 -16.54
N GLU A 69 3.68 14.90 -15.93
CA GLU A 69 2.40 14.46 -16.51
C GLU A 69 1.98 15.25 -17.74
N PRO A 70 2.06 16.59 -17.78
CA PRO A 70 1.76 17.32 -19.01
C PRO A 70 2.67 16.90 -20.18
N SER A 71 3.98 16.72 -19.90
CA SER A 71 4.97 16.23 -20.88
C SER A 71 4.64 14.82 -21.40
N ALA A 72 4.33 13.89 -20.50
CA ALA A 72 4.02 12.51 -20.84
C ALA A 72 2.66 12.32 -21.51
N SER A 73 1.66 13.12 -21.14
CA SER A 73 0.31 13.09 -21.74
C SER A 73 0.25 13.80 -23.10
N GLY A 74 1.30 14.53 -23.48
CA GLY A 74 1.36 15.32 -24.71
C GLY A 74 0.62 16.66 -24.61
N ILE A 75 0.29 17.10 -23.40
CA ILE A 75 -0.28 18.42 -23.14
C ILE A 75 0.82 19.46 -23.31
N PHE A 76 0.61 20.46 -24.16
CA PHE A 76 1.63 21.45 -24.56
C PHE A 76 2.90 20.81 -25.15
N PHE A 77 2.75 19.78 -26.00
CA PHE A 77 3.87 19.05 -26.61
C PHE A 77 4.96 19.97 -27.18
N ASP A 78 4.62 20.98 -27.98
CA ASP A 78 5.61 21.87 -28.60
C ASP A 78 6.46 22.61 -27.56
N PHE A 79 5.85 23.02 -26.45
CA PHE A 79 6.54 23.67 -25.34
C PHE A 79 7.52 22.71 -24.65
N TYR A 80 7.07 21.51 -24.27
CA TYR A 80 7.94 20.53 -23.61
C TYR A 80 9.02 19.97 -24.53
N ASN A 81 8.77 19.87 -25.83
CA ASN A 81 9.77 19.45 -26.81
C ASN A 81 10.85 20.52 -26.97
N MET A 82 10.44 21.79 -27.15
CA MET A 82 11.38 22.91 -27.23
C MET A 82 12.21 23.06 -25.95
N MET A 83 11.60 22.87 -24.78
CA MET A 83 12.27 22.98 -23.47
C MET A 83 12.91 21.65 -23.02
N GLY A 84 12.80 20.59 -23.81
CA GLY A 84 13.16 19.22 -23.45
C GLY A 84 14.57 19.06 -22.88
N PRO A 85 15.63 19.67 -23.46
CA PRO A 85 16.98 19.58 -22.91
C PRO A 85 17.13 20.15 -21.49
N TYR A 86 16.34 21.17 -21.14
CA TYR A 86 16.36 21.80 -19.82
C TYR A 86 15.52 21.01 -18.83
N PHE A 87 14.31 20.61 -19.23
CA PHE A 87 13.44 19.81 -18.37
C PHE A 87 14.02 18.43 -18.08
N ALA A 88 14.73 17.80 -19.02
CA ALA A 88 15.43 16.54 -18.77
C ALA A 88 16.41 16.64 -17.58
N LYS A 89 17.18 17.75 -17.51
CA LYS A 89 18.10 17.98 -16.40
C LYS A 89 17.36 18.21 -15.09
N VAL A 90 16.37 19.12 -15.11
CA VAL A 90 15.60 19.47 -13.92
C VAL A 90 14.90 18.24 -13.36
N GLU A 91 14.20 17.50 -14.21
CA GLU A 91 13.42 16.31 -13.87
C GLU A 91 14.30 15.25 -13.22
N LEU A 92 15.40 14.88 -13.87
CA LEU A 92 16.23 13.77 -13.42
C LEU A 92 17.04 14.12 -12.18
N ILE A 93 17.56 15.36 -12.07
CA ILE A 93 18.18 15.84 -10.83
C ILE A 93 17.18 15.80 -9.69
N LYS A 94 16.00 16.39 -9.89
CA LYS A 94 14.97 16.45 -8.85
C LYS A 94 14.53 15.06 -8.44
N THR A 95 14.30 14.14 -9.37
CA THR A 95 13.86 12.77 -9.08
C THR A 95 14.91 12.03 -8.26
N THR A 96 16.19 12.15 -8.63
CA THR A 96 17.29 11.59 -7.83
C THR A 96 17.37 12.21 -6.43
N VAL A 97 17.29 13.54 -6.30
CA VAL A 97 17.35 14.23 -5.00
C VAL A 97 16.19 13.81 -4.11
N LEU A 98 14.95 13.88 -4.62
CA LEU A 98 13.76 13.68 -3.81
C LEU A 98 13.57 12.23 -3.37
N LEU A 99 13.91 11.25 -4.23
CA LEU A 99 13.90 9.84 -3.85
C LEU A 99 14.92 9.57 -2.73
N PHE A 100 16.16 10.01 -2.92
CA PHE A 100 17.23 9.77 -1.94
C PHE A 100 16.95 10.46 -0.59
N ILE A 101 16.42 11.68 -0.63
CA ILE A 101 16.01 12.40 0.58
C ILE A 101 14.83 11.73 1.26
N GLY A 102 13.86 11.24 0.48
CA GLY A 102 12.75 10.43 1.00
C GLY A 102 13.29 9.28 1.85
N ASP A 103 14.11 8.43 1.25
CA ASP A 103 14.67 7.24 1.91
C ASP A 103 15.45 7.61 3.17
N ILE A 104 16.32 8.63 3.11
CA ILE A 104 17.09 9.07 4.28
C ILE A 104 16.15 9.57 5.37
N ILE A 105 15.14 10.38 5.07
CA ILE A 105 14.20 10.87 6.07
C ILE A 105 13.43 9.70 6.70
N HIS A 106 13.04 8.70 5.92
CA HIS A 106 12.39 7.48 6.43
C HIS A 106 13.29 6.72 7.42
N LEU A 107 14.57 6.54 7.09
CA LEU A 107 15.55 5.96 8.00
C LEU A 107 15.72 6.82 9.27
N LEU A 108 15.81 8.15 9.12
CA LEU A 108 15.92 9.04 10.28
C LEU A 108 14.70 8.98 11.17
N LEU A 109 13.49 8.90 10.62
CA LEU A 109 12.26 8.69 11.39
C LEU A 109 12.35 7.37 12.18
N ALA A 110 12.82 6.28 11.55
CA ALA A 110 13.00 5.00 12.21
C ALA A 110 14.03 5.07 13.36
N ILE A 111 15.21 5.65 13.14
CA ILE A 111 16.26 5.83 14.16
C ILE A 111 15.78 6.75 15.28
N ASN A 112 15.09 7.83 14.92
CA ASN A 112 14.55 8.81 15.84
C ASN A 112 13.55 8.16 16.79
N ARG A 113 12.59 7.37 16.27
CA ARG A 113 11.63 6.64 17.11
C ARG A 113 12.28 5.50 17.89
N PHE A 114 13.22 4.77 17.30
CA PHE A 114 13.96 3.71 17.98
C PHE A 114 14.75 4.26 19.16
N SER A 115 15.52 5.34 18.96
CA SER A 115 16.31 5.96 20.01
C SER A 115 15.44 6.55 21.13
N ALA A 116 14.24 7.06 20.82
CA ALA A 116 13.28 7.52 21.83
C ALA A 116 12.85 6.39 22.78
N ILE A 117 12.69 5.17 22.26
CA ILE A 117 12.27 3.99 23.04
C ILE A 117 13.47 3.32 23.71
N ALA A 118 14.59 3.19 23.00
CA ALA A 118 15.74 2.43 23.46
C ALA A 118 16.62 3.23 24.44
N ILE A 119 16.78 4.54 24.25
CA ILE A 119 17.71 5.39 25.01
C ILE A 119 17.14 6.82 25.21
N PRO A 120 16.02 6.99 25.94
CA PRO A 120 15.27 8.24 26.01
C PRO A 120 16.09 9.45 26.50
N LEU A 121 17.01 9.25 27.45
CA LEU A 121 17.85 10.33 28.00
C LEU A 121 18.83 10.89 26.96
N ARG A 122 19.43 10.04 26.12
CA ARG A 122 20.35 10.48 25.05
C ARG A 122 19.59 10.97 23.83
N HIS A 123 18.43 10.39 23.55
CA HIS A 123 17.56 10.80 22.44
C HIS A 123 17.28 12.30 22.48
N GLN A 124 16.88 12.84 23.64
CA GLN A 124 16.65 14.27 23.77
C GLN A 124 17.87 15.12 23.38
N LYS A 125 19.09 14.71 23.76
CA LYS A 125 20.32 15.44 23.41
C LYS A 125 20.64 15.38 21.92
N TRP A 126 20.43 14.23 21.27
CA TRP A 126 20.76 14.04 19.85
C TRP A 126 19.77 14.74 18.91
N TRP A 127 18.51 14.79 19.29
CA TRP A 127 17.41 15.19 18.40
C TRP A 127 16.85 16.58 18.69
N GLN A 128 17.45 17.36 19.58
CA GLN A 128 17.00 18.72 19.92
C GLN A 128 17.85 19.83 19.28
N GLY A 129 17.19 20.97 19.06
CA GLY A 129 17.82 22.24 18.75
C GLY A 129 18.51 22.28 17.37
N ASN A 130 19.70 22.87 17.34
CA ASN A 130 20.44 23.11 16.10
C ASN A 130 20.99 21.82 15.49
N THR A 131 21.24 20.77 16.28
CA THR A 131 21.83 19.52 15.78
C THR A 131 20.95 18.87 14.71
N LEU A 132 19.65 18.72 14.97
CA LEU A 132 18.72 18.15 13.99
C LEU A 132 18.59 19.05 12.75
N ARG A 133 18.58 20.37 12.94
CA ARG A 133 18.52 21.33 11.83
C ARG A 133 19.74 21.19 10.92
N TRP A 134 20.93 21.16 11.50
CA TRP A 134 22.17 20.93 10.74
C TRP A 134 22.20 19.57 10.07
N PHE A 135 21.65 18.54 10.71
CA PHE A 135 21.51 17.22 10.09
C PHE A 135 20.61 17.25 8.86
N CYS A 136 19.44 17.90 8.94
CA CYS A 136 18.56 18.09 7.78
C CYS A 136 19.25 18.90 6.67
N VAL A 137 19.95 19.99 7.01
CA VAL A 137 20.71 20.80 6.03
C VAL A 137 21.80 19.97 5.37
N ALA A 138 22.57 19.21 6.13
CA ALA A 138 23.62 18.35 5.61
C ALA A 138 23.05 17.25 4.69
N MET A 139 21.91 16.67 5.04
CA MET A 139 21.20 15.70 4.21
C MET A 139 20.75 16.30 2.87
N TRP A 140 20.06 17.44 2.88
CA TRP A 140 19.64 18.14 1.65
C TRP A 140 20.84 18.54 0.79
N THR A 141 21.91 19.04 1.42
CA THR A 141 23.14 19.42 0.74
C THR A 141 23.82 18.20 0.12
N GLY A 142 23.95 17.11 0.87
CA GLY A 142 24.54 15.86 0.38
C GLY A 142 23.79 15.29 -0.81
N ALA A 143 22.45 15.28 -0.76
CA ALA A 143 21.62 14.85 -1.89
C ALA A 143 21.78 15.76 -3.12
N ALA A 144 21.87 17.08 -2.93
CA ALA A 144 22.13 18.01 -4.02
C ALA A 144 23.53 17.81 -4.63
N LEU A 145 24.56 17.63 -3.81
CA LEU A 145 25.93 17.36 -4.25
C LEU A 145 26.01 16.05 -5.04
N PHE A 146 25.27 15.02 -4.62
CA PHE A 146 25.20 13.74 -5.32
C PHE A 146 24.69 13.87 -6.76
N CYS A 147 23.92 14.92 -7.07
CA CYS A 147 23.36 15.15 -8.40
C CYS A 147 24.22 16.06 -9.29
N ILE A 148 25.36 16.57 -8.82
CA ILE A 148 26.25 17.43 -9.62
C ILE A 148 26.64 16.78 -10.96
N PRO A 149 26.98 15.47 -11.03
CA PRO A 149 27.35 14.86 -12.31
C PRO A 149 26.20 14.87 -13.35
N LEU A 150 24.94 15.03 -12.94
CA LEU A 150 23.80 15.16 -13.86
C LEU A 150 23.74 16.55 -14.53
N LEU A 151 24.47 17.55 -14.04
CA LEU A 151 24.55 18.85 -14.69
C LEU A 151 25.46 18.84 -15.93
N LEU A 152 26.36 17.86 -16.02
CA LEU A 152 27.34 17.75 -17.10
C LEU A 152 26.67 17.56 -18.47
N PRO A 153 27.24 18.09 -19.56
CA PRO A 153 26.73 17.83 -20.91
C PRO A 153 26.71 16.32 -21.20
N GLY A 154 25.63 15.84 -21.82
CA GLY A 154 25.48 14.42 -22.19
C GLY A 154 25.10 13.47 -21.04
N SER A 155 24.69 13.98 -19.88
CA SER A 155 24.16 13.18 -18.76
C SER A 155 22.70 12.77 -18.93
N THR A 156 21.91 13.63 -19.58
CA THR A 156 20.46 13.53 -19.72
C THR A 156 20.03 13.83 -21.15
N ALA A 157 18.95 13.20 -21.60
CA ALA A 157 18.28 13.49 -22.87
C ALA A 157 16.77 13.57 -22.67
N HIS A 158 16.09 14.07 -23.69
CA HIS A 158 14.66 13.86 -23.86
C HIS A 158 14.42 13.10 -25.16
N THR A 159 13.38 12.27 -25.18
CA THR A 159 12.96 11.52 -26.35
C THR A 159 11.52 11.92 -26.70
N ILE A 160 11.22 11.95 -28.00
CA ILE A 160 9.85 12.10 -28.48
C ILE A 160 9.30 10.70 -28.66
N GLU A 161 8.24 10.40 -27.93
CA GLU A 161 7.59 9.08 -27.96
C GLU A 161 6.10 9.24 -28.26
N VAL A 162 5.44 8.12 -28.55
CA VAL A 162 3.98 8.07 -28.69
C VAL A 162 3.43 7.44 -27.42
N ASN A 163 2.71 8.22 -26.62
CA ASN A 163 2.20 7.77 -25.33
C ASN A 163 1.04 6.77 -25.45
N LEU A 164 0.55 6.31 -24.30
CA LEU A 164 -0.60 5.41 -24.16
C LEU A 164 -1.89 5.92 -24.81
N TYR A 165 -2.01 7.23 -25.01
CA TYR A 165 -3.16 7.87 -25.67
C TYR A 165 -2.93 8.09 -27.17
N SER A 166 -1.88 7.51 -27.74
CA SER A 166 -1.47 7.68 -29.14
C SER A 166 -1.19 9.13 -29.51
N LYS A 167 -0.73 9.94 -28.55
CA LYS A 167 -0.31 11.33 -28.78
C LYS A 167 1.21 11.44 -28.69
N PRO A 168 1.84 12.36 -29.45
CA PRO A 168 3.24 12.67 -29.26
C PRO A 168 3.46 13.22 -27.85
N SER A 169 4.45 12.67 -27.16
CA SER A 169 4.83 13.00 -25.80
C SER A 169 6.34 13.18 -25.69
N VAL A 170 6.77 13.86 -24.64
CA VAL A 170 8.19 14.05 -24.33
C VAL A 170 8.52 13.26 -23.07
N GLU A 171 9.49 12.34 -23.18
CA GLU A 171 10.03 11.60 -22.06
C GLU A 171 11.45 12.06 -21.72
N TYR A 172 11.84 11.93 -20.46
CA TYR A 172 13.14 12.35 -19.94
C TYR A 172 13.95 11.14 -19.52
N THR A 173 15.20 11.03 -19.97
CA THR A 173 16.03 9.85 -19.72
C THR A 173 17.50 10.19 -19.46
N PHE A 174 18.19 9.29 -18.77
CA PHE A 174 19.63 9.36 -18.60
C PHE A 174 20.35 8.83 -19.84
N LEU A 175 21.51 9.40 -20.18
CA LEU A 175 22.31 8.98 -21.33
C LEU A 175 23.47 8.04 -20.92
N GLY A 176 23.69 6.99 -21.70
CA GLY A 176 24.84 6.10 -21.56
C GLY A 176 24.99 5.52 -20.15
N ASN A 177 26.20 5.61 -19.59
CA ASN A 177 26.53 5.07 -18.27
C ASN A 177 25.78 5.76 -17.12
N TYR A 178 25.26 6.98 -17.31
CA TYR A 178 24.49 7.69 -16.28
C TYR A 178 23.20 6.94 -15.93
N TYR A 179 22.57 6.30 -16.92
CA TYR A 179 21.40 5.47 -16.67
C TYR A 179 21.71 4.36 -15.68
N THR A 180 22.77 3.60 -15.93
CA THR A 180 23.20 2.51 -15.04
C THR A 180 23.60 3.06 -13.67
N ILE A 181 24.42 4.10 -13.61
CA ILE A 181 24.94 4.64 -12.34
C ILE A 181 23.82 5.19 -11.47
N TYR A 182 22.93 6.02 -12.03
CA TYR A 182 21.89 6.67 -11.24
C TYR A 182 20.67 5.78 -11.03
N SER A 183 20.18 5.09 -12.05
CA SER A 183 19.02 4.20 -11.88
C SER A 183 19.35 3.03 -10.95
N MET A 184 20.47 2.33 -11.19
CA MET A 184 20.84 1.19 -10.34
C MET A 184 21.44 1.64 -9.01
N GLY A 185 22.30 2.67 -9.01
CA GLY A 185 22.93 3.17 -7.79
C GLY A 185 21.91 3.73 -6.81
N CYS A 186 20.94 4.53 -7.26
CA CYS A 186 19.88 5.04 -6.39
C CYS A 186 18.96 3.92 -5.91
N SER A 187 18.57 2.98 -6.78
CA SER A 187 17.73 1.84 -6.38
C SER A 187 18.41 0.97 -5.33
N PHE A 188 19.71 0.68 -5.51
CA PHE A 188 20.49 -0.11 -4.57
C PHE A 188 20.73 0.63 -3.25
N GLY A 189 21.10 1.91 -3.32
CA GLY A 189 21.26 2.76 -2.14
C GLY A 189 19.96 2.90 -1.34
N GLY A 190 18.84 3.17 -2.02
CA GLY A 190 17.52 3.24 -1.41
C GLY A 190 17.12 1.92 -0.76
N ALA A 191 17.34 0.78 -1.42
CA ALA A 191 17.09 -0.53 -0.84
C ALA A 191 17.90 -0.78 0.45
N ILE A 192 19.18 -0.41 0.50
CA ILE A 192 20.00 -0.52 1.71
C ILE A 192 19.42 0.35 2.84
N ILE A 193 19.06 1.59 2.53
CA ILE A 193 18.51 2.55 3.50
C ILE A 193 17.18 2.04 4.06
N GLU A 194 16.30 1.53 3.20
CA GLU A 194 15.00 0.97 3.61
C GLU A 194 15.19 -0.30 4.46
N ILE A 195 16.08 -1.21 4.09
CA ILE A 195 16.44 -2.38 4.92
C ILE A 195 16.90 -1.93 6.31
N ALA A 196 17.75 -0.90 6.39
CA ALA A 196 18.18 -0.36 7.67
C ALA A 196 17.00 0.20 8.47
N ALA A 197 16.09 0.95 7.84
CA ALA A 197 14.89 1.49 8.50
C ALA A 197 14.00 0.36 9.07
N ILE A 198 13.80 -0.71 8.30
CA ILE A 198 13.05 -1.91 8.72
C ILE A 198 13.71 -2.55 9.94
N LEU A 199 15.03 -2.71 9.94
CA LEU A 199 15.76 -3.27 11.07
C LEU A 199 15.55 -2.43 12.34
N PHE A 200 15.52 -1.10 12.22
CA PHE A 200 15.19 -0.22 13.35
C PHE A 200 13.74 -0.38 13.82
N TYR A 201 12.77 -0.51 12.92
CA TYR A 201 11.38 -0.79 13.30
C TYR A 201 11.25 -2.14 14.01
N ILE A 202 11.85 -3.20 13.49
CA ILE A 202 11.87 -4.52 14.14
C ILE A 202 12.53 -4.44 15.52
N ALA A 203 13.68 -3.78 15.63
CA ALA A 203 14.37 -3.57 16.90
C ALA A 203 13.50 -2.80 17.92
N MET A 204 12.69 -1.85 17.43
CA MET A 204 11.72 -1.11 18.22
C MET A 204 10.65 -2.03 18.81
N LEU A 205 10.09 -2.97 18.03
CA LEU A 205 9.11 -3.95 18.51
C LEU A 205 9.66 -4.77 19.67
N PHE A 206 10.90 -5.26 19.53
CA PHE A 206 11.55 -6.04 20.58
C PHE A 206 11.75 -5.23 21.87
N LYS A 207 12.15 -3.97 21.74
CA LYS A 207 12.37 -3.07 22.88
C LYS A 207 11.06 -2.59 23.51
N PHE A 208 9.99 -2.52 22.73
CA PHE A 208 8.68 -2.05 23.18
C PHE A 208 8.13 -2.88 24.35
N SER A 209 8.32 -4.20 24.31
CA SER A 209 7.92 -5.10 25.41
C SER A 209 8.56 -4.74 26.76
N LYS A 210 9.85 -4.37 26.76
CA LYS A 210 10.58 -3.94 27.95
C LYS A 210 10.16 -2.52 28.36
N PHE A 211 10.00 -1.63 27.40
CA PHE A 211 9.57 -0.25 27.61
C PHE A 211 8.17 -0.16 28.24
N SER A 212 7.24 -1.04 27.84
CA SER A 212 5.91 -1.14 28.41
C SER A 212 5.94 -1.45 29.92
N LYS A 213 6.85 -2.35 30.35
CA LYS A 213 7.03 -2.67 31.79
C LYS A 213 7.49 -1.46 32.62
N TYR A 214 8.37 -0.62 32.07
CA TYR A 214 8.79 0.63 32.73
C TYR A 214 7.68 1.68 32.78
N THR A 215 6.69 1.60 31.88
CA THR A 215 5.53 2.52 31.91
C THR A 215 4.57 2.18 33.05
N GLN A 216 4.56 0.91 33.48
CA GLN A 216 3.72 0.43 34.57
C GLN A 216 4.30 0.78 35.95
N SER A 217 5.59 1.11 36.08
CA SER A 217 6.23 1.44 37.35
C SER A 217 5.90 2.82 37.93
N GLY A 218 4.99 3.58 37.30
CA GLY A 218 4.20 4.62 37.98
C GLY A 218 4.76 6.04 38.02
N ALA A 219 6.00 6.31 37.60
CA ALA A 219 6.53 7.68 37.56
C ALA A 219 5.74 8.54 36.55
N ALA A 220 5.05 9.59 37.03
CA ALA A 220 4.13 10.40 36.23
C ALA A 220 4.80 11.05 35.00
N GLU A 221 6.06 11.43 35.14
CA GLU A 221 6.88 12.02 34.08
C GLU A 221 7.24 11.00 33.00
N VAL A 222 7.61 9.78 33.40
CA VAL A 222 7.82 8.63 32.49
C VAL A 222 6.54 8.32 31.75
N ARG A 223 5.38 8.31 32.44
CA ARG A 223 4.07 8.01 31.84
C ARG A 223 3.64 9.01 30.77
N ARG A 224 4.00 10.30 30.91
CA ARG A 224 3.71 11.35 29.92
C ARG A 224 4.65 11.24 28.72
N MET A 225 5.94 11.02 28.97
CA MET A 225 6.94 10.78 27.93
C MET A 225 6.60 9.54 27.11
N THR A 226 6.25 8.42 27.76
CA THR A 226 5.84 7.18 27.11
C THR A 226 4.59 7.38 26.26
N ARG A 227 3.58 8.12 26.70
CA ARG A 227 2.37 8.36 25.88
C ARG A 227 2.67 9.19 24.63
N GLY A 228 3.52 10.21 24.73
CA GLY A 228 3.95 11.00 23.58
C GLY A 228 4.78 10.19 22.59
N VAL A 229 5.76 9.44 23.09
CA VAL A 229 6.59 8.53 22.28
C VAL A 229 5.73 7.42 21.68
N LEU A 230 4.82 6.82 22.44
CA LEU A 230 3.90 5.79 21.93
C LEU A 230 2.98 6.36 20.86
N ARG A 231 2.39 7.54 21.03
CA ARG A 231 1.52 8.15 20.01
C ARG A 231 2.27 8.50 18.75
N THR A 232 3.48 9.05 18.87
CA THR A 232 4.30 9.43 17.72
C THR A 232 4.98 8.22 17.06
N THR A 233 5.30 7.17 17.82
CA THR A 233 5.73 5.87 17.30
C THR A 233 4.57 5.18 16.63
N LEU A 234 3.40 5.10 17.27
CA LEU A 234 2.17 4.61 16.64
C LEU A 234 1.80 5.47 15.45
N ALA A 235 2.09 6.76 15.41
CA ALA A 235 1.82 7.59 14.25
C ALA A 235 2.91 7.48 13.18
N ALA A 236 4.16 7.15 13.51
CA ALA A 236 5.18 6.77 12.54
C ALA A 236 4.87 5.39 11.94
N CYS A 237 4.46 4.45 12.80
CA CYS A 237 3.90 3.15 12.48
C CYS A 237 2.56 3.26 11.76
N CYS A 238 1.69 4.20 12.08
CA CYS A 238 0.48 4.48 11.34
C CYS A 238 0.80 5.32 10.11
N ILE A 239 1.95 6.02 10.07
CA ILE A 239 2.48 6.59 8.80
C ILE A 239 2.87 5.43 7.92
N SER A 240 2.97 4.24 8.52
CA SER A 240 2.96 2.90 7.96
C SER A 240 1.62 2.10 8.05
N MET A 241 0.48 2.68 8.48
CA MET A 241 -0.82 2.03 8.71
C MET A 241 -2.08 2.94 8.80
N GLY A 242 -3.12 2.65 8.02
CA GLY A 242 -4.44 3.29 8.14
C GLY A 242 -5.28 2.85 9.38
N LYS A 243 -5.72 3.86 10.15
CA LYS A 243 -6.94 4.07 10.97
C LYS A 243 -7.44 2.97 11.95
N ASP A 244 -7.11 3.12 13.23
CA ASP A 244 -8.05 3.02 14.38
C ASP A 244 -7.41 3.52 15.70
N TYR A 245 -7.79 4.71 16.19
CA TYR A 245 -7.09 5.42 17.27
C TYR A 245 -7.90 5.68 18.55
N ASP A 246 -9.24 5.76 18.48
CA ASP A 246 -10.04 6.22 19.64
C ASP A 246 -10.25 5.15 20.72
N TYR A 247 -10.01 3.87 20.42
CA TYR A 247 -10.18 2.77 21.38
C TYR A 247 -8.95 2.53 22.28
N VAL A 248 -7.77 3.05 21.91
CA VAL A 248 -6.48 2.69 22.54
C VAL A 248 -6.18 3.52 23.80
N LEU A 249 -6.90 4.61 24.07
CA LEU A 249 -6.58 5.57 25.12
C LEU A 249 -7.37 5.42 26.43
N ASN A 250 -8.30 4.46 26.53
CA ASN A 250 -9.23 4.34 27.66
C ASN A 250 -8.87 3.29 28.74
N GLY A 251 -7.66 2.76 28.74
CA GLY A 251 -7.00 2.17 29.92
C GLY A 251 -7.60 0.86 30.45
N LYS A 252 -7.98 -0.09 29.59
CA LYS A 252 -8.27 -1.48 30.02
C LYS A 252 -7.27 -2.49 29.44
N SER A 253 -6.83 -3.42 30.27
CA SER A 253 -5.70 -4.35 30.07
C SER A 253 -5.74 -5.28 28.83
N SER A 254 -6.82 -5.28 28.04
CA SER A 254 -6.88 -5.92 26.71
C SER A 254 -6.22 -5.09 25.59
N GLU A 255 -5.74 -3.88 25.91
CA GLU A 255 -5.13 -2.92 24.98
C GLU A 255 -3.74 -3.34 24.44
N PHE A 256 -3.05 -4.30 25.07
CA PHE A 256 -1.78 -4.81 24.54
C PHE A 256 -1.98 -5.57 23.21
N LEU A 257 -3.09 -6.29 23.05
CA LEU A 257 -3.38 -7.05 21.82
C LEU A 257 -3.79 -6.13 20.67
N VAL A 258 -4.52 -5.04 20.94
CA VAL A 258 -4.91 -4.05 19.91
C VAL A 258 -3.72 -3.18 19.53
N ILE A 259 -2.89 -2.76 20.49
CA ILE A 259 -1.63 -2.06 20.19
C ILE A 259 -0.68 -3.01 19.45
N PHE A 260 -0.53 -4.26 19.86
CA PHE A 260 0.33 -5.25 19.18
C PHE A 260 -0.23 -5.68 17.82
N MET A 261 -1.56 -5.76 17.64
CA MET A 261 -2.19 -5.99 16.33
C MET A 261 -2.08 -4.76 15.43
N LEU A 262 -2.25 -3.54 15.93
CA LEU A 262 -1.96 -2.30 15.20
C LEU A 262 -0.46 -2.15 14.94
N LEU A 263 0.43 -2.70 15.78
CA LEU A 263 1.87 -2.69 15.57
C LEU A 263 2.31 -3.75 14.54
N ILE A 264 1.69 -4.93 14.56
CA ILE A 264 1.86 -6.01 13.57
C ILE A 264 1.28 -5.58 12.24
N PHE A 265 0.06 -5.04 12.23
CA PHE A 265 -0.47 -4.42 11.03
C PHE A 265 0.36 -3.16 10.68
N SER A 266 1.01 -2.41 11.58
CA SER A 266 1.88 -1.27 11.19
C SER A 266 3.18 -1.68 10.52
N VAL A 267 3.61 -2.90 10.83
CA VAL A 267 4.79 -3.54 10.24
C VAL A 267 4.39 -4.33 8.99
N LEU A 268 3.11 -4.64 8.79
CA LEU A 268 2.60 -5.49 7.68
C LEU A 268 1.47 -4.88 6.84
N GLY A 269 1.04 -3.65 7.08
CA GLY A 269 -0.27 -3.17 6.65
C GLY A 269 -0.28 -1.70 6.30
N HIS A 270 -0.18 -1.42 5.01
CA HIS A 270 -0.63 -0.20 4.33
C HIS A 270 0.30 0.98 4.10
N SER A 271 1.37 1.26 4.86
CA SER A 271 2.27 2.34 4.41
C SER A 271 3.77 2.20 4.61
N VAL A 272 4.20 1.06 5.13
CA VAL A 272 5.46 0.45 4.68
C VAL A 272 5.29 -0.08 3.24
N LEU A 273 4.07 -0.31 2.76
CA LEU A 273 3.79 -0.79 1.41
C LEU A 273 4.23 0.17 0.29
N GLY A 274 4.20 1.49 0.44
CA GLY A 274 4.62 2.41 -0.64
C GLY A 274 6.09 2.21 -1.05
N SER A 275 7.01 2.42 -0.10
CA SER A 275 8.44 2.12 -0.28
C SER A 275 8.69 0.64 -0.57
N TRP A 276 7.95 -0.30 0.04
CA TRP A 276 8.13 -1.73 -0.24
C TRP A 276 7.65 -2.13 -1.62
N PHE A 277 6.57 -1.55 -2.12
CA PHE A 277 6.14 -1.76 -3.50
C PHE A 277 7.23 -1.26 -4.43
N LEU A 278 7.86 -0.12 -4.14
CA LEU A 278 9.02 0.35 -4.92
C LEU A 278 10.20 -0.63 -4.83
N VAL A 279 10.60 -1.03 -3.62
CA VAL A 279 11.75 -1.94 -3.42
C VAL A 279 11.48 -3.31 -4.03
N ILE A 280 10.31 -3.91 -3.80
CA ILE A 280 9.89 -5.18 -4.38
C ILE A 280 9.83 -5.06 -5.90
N PHE A 281 9.19 -4.03 -6.42
CA PHE A 281 9.10 -3.79 -7.86
C PHE A 281 10.48 -3.65 -8.51
N MET A 282 11.36 -2.82 -7.94
CA MET A 282 12.73 -2.64 -8.44
C MET A 282 13.58 -3.90 -8.30
N LEU A 283 13.43 -4.64 -7.20
CA LEU A 283 14.13 -5.89 -6.97
C LEU A 283 13.67 -6.96 -7.98
N LEU A 284 12.36 -7.07 -8.23
CA LEU A 284 11.81 -7.99 -9.23
C LEU A 284 12.29 -7.66 -10.64
N ILE A 285 12.41 -6.37 -10.97
CA ILE A 285 12.95 -5.91 -12.26
C ILE A 285 14.43 -6.21 -12.37
N TYR A 286 15.22 -5.94 -11.33
CA TYR A 286 16.65 -6.24 -11.31
C TYR A 286 16.91 -7.75 -11.40
N ILE A 287 16.18 -8.57 -10.63
CA ILE A 287 16.25 -10.03 -10.71
C ILE A 287 15.90 -10.49 -12.12
N SER A 288 14.85 -9.96 -12.74
CA SER A 288 14.50 -10.30 -14.13
C SER A 288 15.61 -9.92 -15.10
N TRP A 289 16.17 -8.71 -15.00
CA TRP A 289 17.28 -8.27 -15.84
C TRP A 289 18.50 -9.16 -15.70
N TRP A 290 18.88 -9.50 -14.47
CA TRP A 290 20.04 -10.33 -14.20
C TRP A 290 19.84 -11.79 -14.65
N THR A 291 18.64 -12.34 -14.44
CA THR A 291 18.35 -13.75 -14.77
C THR A 291 18.02 -13.98 -16.25
N ARG A 292 17.40 -13.00 -16.92
CA ARG A 292 16.85 -13.15 -18.29
C ARG A 292 17.51 -12.23 -19.32
N GLY A 293 18.36 -11.31 -18.90
CA GLY A 293 18.88 -10.24 -19.76
C GLY A 293 17.80 -9.23 -20.19
N MET A 294 16.60 -9.25 -19.60
CA MET A 294 15.47 -8.39 -19.96
C MET A 294 14.65 -7.96 -18.73
N PRO A 295 14.07 -6.74 -18.69
CA PRO A 295 13.28 -6.26 -17.56
C PRO A 295 11.96 -7.05 -17.44
N LEU A 296 11.43 -7.18 -16.21
CA LEU A 296 10.15 -7.87 -15.97
C LEU A 296 8.97 -7.17 -16.66
N ILE A 297 9.02 -5.84 -16.69
CA ILE A 297 8.05 -4.97 -17.34
C ILE A 297 8.86 -3.95 -18.16
N ILE A 298 8.49 -3.75 -19.42
CA ILE A 298 9.16 -2.82 -20.36
C ILE A 298 8.21 -1.70 -20.80
N GLY A 299 8.79 -0.59 -21.26
CA GLY A 299 8.06 0.51 -21.90
C GLY A 299 6.94 1.11 -21.03
N ASN A 300 5.80 1.39 -21.65
CA ASN A 300 4.68 2.11 -21.03
C ASN A 300 4.12 1.44 -19.77
N HIS A 301 4.18 0.11 -19.67
CA HIS A 301 3.71 -0.62 -18.49
C HIS A 301 4.61 -0.43 -17.28
N PHE A 302 5.92 -0.38 -17.50
CA PHE A 302 6.88 -0.10 -16.45
C PHE A 302 6.65 1.31 -15.91
N SER A 303 6.53 2.27 -16.82
CA SER A 303 6.23 3.67 -16.51
C SER A 303 4.93 3.81 -15.72
N ALA A 304 3.83 3.21 -16.20
CA ALA A 304 2.52 3.27 -15.53
C ALA A 304 2.54 2.61 -14.14
N THR A 305 3.17 1.45 -13.99
CA THR A 305 3.27 0.73 -12.71
C THR A 305 4.12 1.52 -11.71
N PHE A 306 5.26 2.06 -12.17
CA PHE A 306 6.13 2.87 -11.33
C PHE A 306 5.42 4.15 -10.86
N ARG A 307 4.68 4.83 -11.74
CA ARG A 307 3.87 6.01 -11.40
C ARG A 307 2.81 5.70 -10.36
N LEU A 308 2.06 4.61 -10.55
CA LEU A 308 1.03 4.16 -9.61
C LEU A 308 1.62 3.91 -8.22
N ILE A 309 2.71 3.16 -8.15
CA ILE A 309 3.39 2.85 -6.89
C ILE A 309 3.90 4.13 -6.21
N ASN A 310 4.53 5.05 -6.96
CA ASN A 310 4.99 6.33 -6.42
C ASN A 310 3.85 7.21 -5.92
N ALA A 311 2.74 7.26 -6.65
CA ALA A 311 1.55 7.99 -6.25
C ALA A 311 0.94 7.42 -4.96
N PHE A 312 0.90 6.09 -4.84
CA PHE A 312 0.54 5.41 -3.60
C PHE A 312 1.50 5.74 -2.46
N ASN A 313 2.81 5.76 -2.68
CA ASN A 313 3.76 6.14 -1.64
C ASN A 313 3.54 7.58 -1.15
N ASN A 314 3.31 8.49 -2.08
CA ASN A 314 3.15 9.91 -1.79
C ASN A 314 1.84 10.24 -1.05
N ILE A 315 0.73 9.57 -1.40
CA ILE A 315 -0.57 9.79 -0.73
C ILE A 315 -0.55 9.36 0.74
N LEU A 316 0.25 8.36 1.11
CA LEU A 316 0.18 7.78 2.45
C LEU A 316 0.55 8.76 3.56
N THR A 317 1.61 9.56 3.37
CA THR A 317 2.12 10.49 4.39
C THR A 317 1.04 11.44 4.94
N PRO A 318 0.32 12.23 4.12
CA PRO A 318 -0.66 13.19 4.63
C PRO A 318 -1.92 12.52 5.15
N TRP A 319 -2.38 11.43 4.52
CA TRP A 319 -3.56 10.70 4.98
C TRP A 319 -3.35 10.10 6.35
N VAL A 320 -2.15 9.60 6.60
CA VAL A 320 -1.86 9.13 7.93
C VAL A 320 -1.80 10.29 8.90
N MET A 321 -1.08 11.37 8.58
CA MET A 321 -0.97 12.50 9.51
C MET A 321 -2.36 13.00 9.95
N LEU A 322 -3.32 13.00 9.03
CA LEU A 322 -4.73 13.25 9.32
C LEU A 322 -5.38 12.20 10.21
N VAL A 323 -5.11 10.92 9.97
CA VAL A 323 -5.68 9.81 10.73
C VAL A 323 -5.11 9.72 12.16
N SER A 324 -3.81 9.92 12.33
CA SER A 324 -3.09 9.67 13.59
C SER A 324 -3.09 10.87 14.53
N PHE A 325 -3.27 12.08 14.02
CA PHE A 325 -3.18 13.31 14.82
C PHE A 325 -4.42 14.17 14.71
N ASP A 326 -5.33 14.02 15.66
CA ASP A 326 -6.57 14.80 15.74
C ASP A 326 -6.36 16.32 15.71
N ASN A 327 -5.28 16.81 16.31
CA ASN A 327 -4.98 18.24 16.31
C ASN A 327 -4.60 18.71 14.90
N VAL A 328 -3.81 17.92 14.18
CA VAL A 328 -3.43 18.20 12.78
C VAL A 328 -4.66 18.13 11.89
N ARG A 329 -5.49 17.08 12.04
CA ARG A 329 -6.77 16.93 11.34
C ARG A 329 -7.70 18.12 11.55
N ARG A 330 -7.90 18.54 12.80
CA ARG A 330 -8.75 19.70 13.14
C ARG A 330 -8.21 21.00 12.54
N LEU A 331 -6.91 21.20 12.56
CA LEU A 331 -6.26 22.38 11.96
C LEU A 331 -6.36 22.38 10.43
N ILE A 332 -6.22 21.22 9.79
CA ILE A 332 -6.33 21.09 8.33
C ILE A 332 -7.75 21.42 7.88
N PHE A 333 -8.76 20.78 8.48
CA PHE A 333 -10.17 20.96 8.11
C PHE A 333 -10.83 22.21 8.71
N ASN A 334 -10.07 23.09 9.39
CA ASN A 334 -10.60 24.26 10.11
C ASN A 334 -11.81 23.93 11.00
N SER A 335 -11.87 22.70 11.51
CA SER A 335 -12.98 22.26 12.34
C SER A 335 -12.82 22.94 13.69
N LYS A 336 -13.52 24.08 13.89
CA LYS A 336 -13.64 24.73 15.20
C LYS A 336 -14.03 23.62 16.17
N ALA A 337 -13.26 23.48 17.26
CA ALA A 337 -13.56 22.48 18.28
C ALA A 337 -15.04 22.66 18.67
N ARG A 338 -15.91 21.76 18.20
CA ARG A 338 -17.31 21.81 18.58
C ARG A 338 -17.31 21.73 20.10
N PRO A 339 -17.85 22.73 20.82
CA PRO A 339 -18.22 22.53 22.20
C PRO A 339 -19.04 21.24 22.23
N LYS A 340 -18.80 20.34 23.21
CA LYS A 340 -19.65 19.16 23.41
C LYS A 340 -21.08 19.67 23.61
N ALA A 341 -21.85 19.71 22.54
CA ALA A 341 -23.21 20.20 22.49
C ALA A 341 -24.09 19.07 21.94
N ILE A 342 -25.02 18.66 22.78
CA ILE A 342 -26.17 17.83 22.48
C ILE A 342 -27.10 18.64 21.58
N GLY A 343 -27.60 18.07 20.49
CA GLY A 343 -28.73 18.62 19.72
C GLY A 343 -28.46 19.00 18.26
N ALA A 344 -28.81 18.06 17.38
CA ALA A 344 -29.50 18.19 16.08
C ALA A 344 -29.07 19.17 14.94
N THR A 345 -29.22 18.60 13.73
CA THR A 345 -29.70 19.16 12.45
C THR A 345 -28.76 19.85 11.46
N ALA A 346 -29.07 19.59 10.17
CA ALA A 346 -28.25 19.62 8.98
C ALA A 346 -28.50 20.83 8.07
N SER A 347 -27.61 21.06 7.09
CA SER A 347 -27.95 21.45 5.70
C SER A 347 -26.72 21.45 4.77
N SER A 348 -26.96 21.67 3.48
CA SER A 348 -26.39 21.03 2.29
C SER A 348 -25.84 22.00 1.22
N GLY A 349 -24.99 21.50 0.29
CA GLY A 349 -25.08 21.82 -1.15
C GLY A 349 -23.80 22.26 -1.90
N LEU A 350 -23.34 21.51 -2.92
CA LEU A 350 -23.51 21.78 -4.38
C LEU A 350 -22.73 20.74 -5.24
N ARG A 351 -23.24 20.39 -6.44
CA ARG A 351 -22.90 19.24 -7.29
C ARG A 351 -22.65 19.70 -8.74
N LEU A 352 -21.62 19.18 -9.42
CA LEU A 352 -21.31 19.43 -10.85
C LEU A 352 -21.19 18.10 -11.59
N LYS A 353 -21.72 18.01 -12.83
CA LYS A 353 -22.05 16.75 -13.53
C LYS A 353 -21.40 16.68 -14.92
N MET A 354 -20.46 15.75 -15.10
CA MET A 354 -20.05 15.12 -16.38
C MET A 354 -20.04 13.59 -16.16
N SER A 355 -20.36 12.81 -17.19
CA SER A 355 -20.70 11.38 -17.12
C SER A 355 -19.62 10.55 -16.42
N PHE A 356 -20.01 9.91 -15.32
CA PHE A 356 -19.16 9.50 -14.20
C PHE A 356 -18.75 8.03 -14.24
N ASP A 357 -19.13 7.30 -15.29
CA ASP A 357 -19.32 5.84 -15.16
C ASP A 357 -18.12 4.98 -15.62
N ASN A 358 -17.23 5.44 -16.53
CA ASN A 358 -16.09 4.60 -17.00
C ASN A 358 -14.73 4.95 -16.39
N THR A 359 -14.44 6.19 -16.01
CA THR A 359 -13.11 6.59 -15.52
C THR A 359 -12.78 6.02 -14.13
N ALA A 360 -13.79 5.91 -13.27
CA ALA A 360 -13.63 5.34 -11.94
C ALA A 360 -13.48 3.81 -11.98
N ALA A 361 -14.16 3.13 -12.91
CA ALA A 361 -14.12 1.68 -13.03
C ALA A 361 -12.72 1.17 -13.39
N VAL A 362 -12.07 1.85 -14.34
CA VAL A 362 -10.74 1.49 -14.85
C VAL A 362 -9.70 1.69 -13.72
N ALA A 363 -9.77 2.80 -12.97
CA ALA A 363 -8.89 3.06 -11.83
C ALA A 363 -9.05 2.06 -10.66
N LEU A 364 -10.26 1.56 -10.44
CA LEU A 364 -10.57 0.61 -9.38
C LEU A 364 -10.07 -0.82 -9.68
N ILE A 365 -10.12 -1.27 -10.94
CA ILE A 365 -9.64 -2.59 -11.35
C ILE A 365 -8.15 -2.74 -11.04
N ILE A 366 -7.44 -1.66 -11.23
CA ILE A 366 -6.00 -1.56 -11.18
C ILE A 366 -5.43 -1.48 -9.78
N ALA A 367 -6.11 -0.71 -8.93
CA ALA A 367 -5.85 -0.78 -7.51
C ALA A 367 -6.11 -2.20 -6.98
N GLY A 368 -7.15 -2.88 -7.50
CA GLY A 368 -7.48 -4.26 -7.17
C GLY A 368 -6.38 -5.27 -7.50
N GLU A 369 -5.87 -5.25 -8.72
CA GLU A 369 -4.82 -6.15 -9.20
C GLU A 369 -3.52 -6.02 -8.39
N VAL A 370 -3.07 -4.79 -8.15
CA VAL A 370 -1.85 -4.51 -7.38
C VAL A 370 -1.99 -5.01 -5.94
N MET A 371 -3.15 -4.83 -5.31
CA MET A 371 -3.39 -5.33 -3.96
C MET A 371 -3.42 -6.87 -3.91
N LEU A 372 -3.84 -7.54 -4.99
CA LEU A 372 -3.99 -8.99 -5.05
C LEU A 372 -2.63 -9.71 -5.12
N TYR A 373 -1.74 -9.30 -6.03
CA TYR A 373 -0.40 -9.88 -6.14
C TYR A 373 0.48 -9.59 -4.91
N ALA A 374 0.27 -8.42 -4.29
CA ALA A 374 0.94 -8.04 -3.06
C ALA A 374 0.59 -8.96 -1.88
N THR A 375 -0.67 -9.39 -1.81
CA THR A 375 -1.18 -10.12 -0.66
C THR A 375 -0.96 -11.63 -0.77
N LEU A 376 -0.74 -12.17 -1.97
CA LEU A 376 -0.47 -13.59 -2.21
C LEU A 376 0.72 -14.17 -1.40
N PRO A 377 1.95 -13.62 -1.46
CA PRO A 377 3.07 -14.16 -0.68
C PRO A 377 2.87 -13.94 0.83
N LEU A 378 2.09 -12.94 1.23
CA LEU A 378 1.73 -12.71 2.62
C LEU A 378 0.82 -13.82 3.16
N TYR A 379 -0.17 -14.28 2.39
CA TYR A 379 -0.98 -15.43 2.77
C TYR A 379 -0.18 -16.74 2.81
N ALA A 380 0.72 -16.99 1.86
CA ALA A 380 1.59 -18.17 1.86
C ALA A 380 2.47 -18.22 3.10
N ARG A 381 3.05 -17.08 3.46
CA ARG A 381 3.89 -16.95 4.65
C ARG A 381 3.10 -17.06 5.94
N LEU A 382 1.93 -16.42 6.02
CA LEU A 382 1.05 -16.51 7.19
C LEU A 382 0.61 -17.95 7.43
N LEU A 383 0.28 -18.69 6.37
CA LEU A 383 -0.07 -20.10 6.46
C LEU A 383 1.10 -20.93 6.96
N TYR A 384 2.30 -20.72 6.41
CA TYR A 384 3.50 -21.42 6.87
C TYR A 384 3.77 -21.17 8.37
N VAL A 385 3.61 -19.93 8.84
CA VAL A 385 3.76 -19.58 10.27
C VAL A 385 2.73 -20.28 11.12
N LEU A 386 1.46 -20.30 10.68
CA LEU A 386 0.38 -20.95 11.40
C LEU A 386 0.51 -22.49 11.37
N LEU A 387 1.14 -23.11 10.38
CA LEU A 387 1.31 -24.56 10.35
C LEU A 387 2.42 -25.07 11.29
N LYS A 388 3.27 -24.18 11.84
CA LYS A 388 4.33 -24.62 12.77
C LYS A 388 3.79 -25.08 14.13
N PRO A 389 4.34 -26.17 14.71
CA PRO A 389 3.90 -26.69 16.01
C PRO A 389 4.00 -25.68 17.16
N SER A 390 4.92 -24.73 17.09
CA SER A 390 5.11 -23.68 18.10
C SER A 390 3.95 -22.68 18.13
N SER A 391 3.38 -22.34 16.98
CA SER A 391 2.26 -21.37 16.88
C SER A 391 0.98 -21.83 17.58
N LYS A 392 0.82 -23.16 17.77
CA LYS A 392 -0.28 -23.77 18.51
C LYS A 392 -0.19 -23.55 20.02
N LYS A 393 0.98 -23.22 20.55
CA LYS A 393 1.17 -22.96 21.99
C LYS A 393 0.76 -21.54 22.37
N ASP A 394 0.87 -20.61 21.44
CA ASP A 394 0.67 -19.17 21.69
C ASP A 394 -0.73 -18.67 21.28
N LEU A 395 -1.46 -19.47 20.50
CA LEU A 395 -2.81 -19.17 20.06
C LEU A 395 -3.79 -20.20 20.62
N ASP A 396 -4.99 -19.75 21.01
CA ASP A 396 -6.06 -20.66 21.35
C ASP A 396 -6.30 -21.63 20.17
N SER A 397 -6.30 -22.93 20.48
CA SER A 397 -6.32 -24.01 19.49
C SER A 397 -7.46 -23.86 18.47
N SER A 398 -8.60 -23.34 18.90
CA SER A 398 -9.75 -23.15 18.02
C SER A 398 -9.57 -22.00 17.03
N PHE A 399 -8.96 -20.90 17.46
CA PHE A 399 -8.65 -19.77 16.57
C PHE A 399 -7.48 -20.03 15.66
N HIS A 400 -6.45 -20.72 16.15
CA HIS A 400 -5.37 -21.21 15.32
C HIS A 400 -5.91 -22.04 14.15
N THR A 401 -6.77 -23.02 14.44
CA THR A 401 -7.38 -23.91 13.44
C THR A 401 -8.20 -23.13 12.40
N LEU A 402 -9.00 -22.17 12.86
CA LEU A 402 -9.80 -21.33 11.96
C LEU A 402 -8.95 -20.35 11.13
N MET A 403 -7.89 -19.79 11.71
CA MET A 403 -6.96 -18.88 11.03
C MET A 403 -6.18 -19.61 9.94
N VAL A 404 -5.77 -20.86 10.19
CA VAL A 404 -5.14 -21.72 9.18
C VAL A 404 -6.09 -21.93 8.00
N ASN A 405 -7.33 -22.36 8.26
CA ASN A 405 -8.31 -22.65 7.20
C ASN A 405 -8.67 -21.40 6.38
N SER A 406 -8.88 -20.25 7.05
CA SER A 406 -9.08 -18.96 6.40
C SER A 406 -7.89 -18.55 5.53
N THR A 407 -6.67 -18.70 6.05
CA THR A 407 -5.45 -18.34 5.30
C THR A 407 -5.23 -19.26 4.09
N ILE A 408 -5.56 -20.56 4.20
CA ILE A 408 -5.54 -21.50 3.07
C ILE A 408 -6.51 -21.06 1.98
N ALA A 409 -7.77 -20.76 2.35
CA ALA A 409 -8.77 -20.29 1.38
C ALA A 409 -8.32 -19.00 0.68
N ASN A 410 -7.78 -18.03 1.43
CA ASN A 410 -7.26 -16.77 0.87
C ASN A 410 -6.05 -16.96 -0.03
N LEU A 411 -5.13 -17.84 0.33
CA LEU A 411 -3.97 -18.20 -0.48
C LEU A 411 -4.39 -18.85 -1.79
N LEU A 412 -5.29 -19.84 -1.75
CA LEU A 412 -5.79 -20.51 -2.95
C LEU A 412 -6.54 -19.55 -3.87
N PHE A 413 -7.33 -18.63 -3.29
CA PHE A 413 -8.06 -17.63 -4.04
C PHE A 413 -7.09 -16.67 -4.75
N ALA A 414 -6.11 -16.15 -4.02
CA ALA A 414 -5.11 -15.25 -4.56
C ALA A 414 -4.22 -15.93 -5.62
N LEU A 415 -3.82 -17.19 -5.42
CA LEU A 415 -3.04 -17.95 -6.38
C LEU A 415 -3.76 -18.02 -7.73
N ASP A 416 -5.01 -18.44 -7.72
CA ASP A 416 -5.73 -18.59 -8.97
C ASP A 416 -6.02 -17.25 -9.65
N CYS A 417 -6.42 -16.20 -8.92
CA CYS A 417 -6.56 -14.90 -9.57
C CYS A 417 -5.25 -14.46 -10.24
N CYS A 418 -4.12 -14.69 -9.57
CA CYS A 418 -2.81 -14.34 -10.09
C CYS A 418 -2.37 -15.19 -11.30
N PHE A 419 -2.82 -16.43 -11.41
CA PHE A 419 -2.33 -17.40 -12.39
C PHE A 419 -3.35 -17.81 -13.46
N ILE A 420 -4.63 -17.52 -13.29
CA ILE A 420 -5.71 -17.93 -14.20
C ILE A 420 -6.54 -16.70 -14.61
N LEU A 421 -7.18 -16.02 -13.65
CA LEU A 421 -8.10 -14.92 -13.96
C LEU A 421 -7.38 -13.71 -14.59
N GLU A 422 -6.35 -13.20 -13.92
CA GLU A 422 -5.67 -11.96 -14.34
C GLU A 422 -4.88 -12.14 -15.65
N PRO A 423 -4.12 -13.23 -15.86
CA PRO A 423 -3.51 -13.47 -17.17
C PRO A 423 -4.55 -13.66 -18.29
N SER A 424 -5.65 -14.38 -18.03
CA SER A 424 -6.68 -14.67 -19.05
C SER A 424 -7.50 -13.44 -19.43
N ALA A 425 -7.94 -12.68 -18.42
CA ALA A 425 -8.49 -11.36 -18.62
C ALA A 425 -7.46 -10.62 -19.45
N SER A 426 -6.21 -10.56 -18.99
CA SER A 426 -5.18 -9.75 -19.61
C SER A 426 -4.75 -10.08 -21.02
N GLY A 427 -5.23 -11.19 -21.58
CA GLY A 427 -4.74 -11.69 -22.87
C GLY A 427 -3.30 -12.19 -22.79
N VAL A 428 -2.73 -12.32 -21.59
CA VAL A 428 -1.42 -12.94 -21.36
C VAL A 428 -1.58 -14.44 -21.61
N PHE A 429 -0.81 -14.99 -22.53
CA PHE A 429 -1.02 -16.33 -23.08
C PHE A 429 -2.41 -16.51 -23.72
N PHE A 430 -2.92 -15.49 -24.41
CA PHE A 430 -4.23 -15.52 -25.06
C PHE A 430 -4.49 -16.82 -25.83
N GLU A 431 -3.57 -17.31 -26.66
CA GLU A 431 -3.75 -18.56 -27.42
C GLU A 431 -3.87 -19.79 -26.51
N PHE A 432 -3.13 -19.83 -25.40
CA PHE A 432 -3.23 -20.88 -24.39
C PHE A 432 -4.55 -20.80 -23.62
N TYR A 433 -4.98 -19.61 -23.17
CA TYR A 433 -6.26 -19.44 -22.47
C TYR A 433 -7.46 -19.52 -23.41
N GLN A 434 -7.28 -19.26 -24.70
CA GLN A 434 -8.29 -19.50 -25.73
C GLN A 434 -8.42 -21.01 -25.97
N LEU A 435 -7.30 -21.72 -26.13
CA LEU A 435 -7.27 -23.17 -26.32
C LEU A 435 -7.78 -23.92 -25.07
N MET A 436 -7.41 -23.46 -23.88
CA MET A 436 -7.80 -24.04 -22.58
C MET A 436 -9.05 -23.38 -21.97
N GLY A 437 -9.67 -22.43 -22.68
CA GLY A 437 -10.73 -21.57 -22.16
C GLY A 437 -11.94 -22.32 -21.58
N PRO A 438 -12.47 -23.36 -22.25
CA PRO A 438 -13.55 -24.18 -21.70
C PRO A 438 -13.19 -24.89 -20.38
N PHE A 439 -11.92 -25.23 -20.19
CA PHE A 439 -11.44 -25.87 -18.97
C PHE A 439 -11.28 -24.83 -17.85
N PHE A 440 -10.60 -23.71 -18.12
CA PHE A 440 -10.40 -22.66 -17.11
C PHE A 440 -11.69 -21.96 -16.70
N ALA A 441 -12.67 -21.80 -17.60
CA ALA A 441 -13.98 -21.25 -17.24
C ALA A 441 -14.70 -22.10 -16.17
N LYS A 442 -14.55 -23.43 -16.23
CA LYS A 442 -15.10 -24.35 -15.22
C LYS A 442 -14.30 -24.31 -13.92
N VAL A 443 -12.97 -24.30 -14.01
CA VAL A 443 -12.08 -24.20 -12.85
C VAL A 443 -12.36 -22.92 -12.07
N GLU A 444 -12.46 -21.78 -12.76
CA GLU A 444 -12.71 -20.48 -12.13
C GLU A 444 -14.09 -20.41 -11.46
N LEU A 445 -15.13 -20.93 -12.11
CA LEU A 445 -16.49 -20.91 -11.55
C LEU A 445 -16.61 -21.79 -10.30
N ILE A 446 -16.03 -23.00 -10.35
CA ILE A 446 -16.00 -23.93 -9.21
C ILE A 446 -15.23 -23.30 -8.06
N LYS A 447 -14.03 -22.80 -8.34
CA LYS A 447 -13.16 -22.17 -7.34
C LYS A 447 -13.82 -20.94 -6.73
N THR A 448 -14.26 -19.98 -7.51
CA THR A 448 -14.79 -18.72 -6.98
C THR A 448 -16.02 -18.97 -6.12
N THR A 449 -16.87 -19.95 -6.47
CA THR A 449 -17.99 -20.39 -5.61
C THR A 449 -17.49 -21.03 -4.30
N VAL A 450 -16.50 -21.94 -4.37
CA VAL A 450 -15.98 -22.68 -3.22
C VAL A 450 -15.20 -21.76 -2.27
N LEU A 451 -14.22 -21.01 -2.78
CA LEU A 451 -13.27 -20.22 -1.98
C LEU A 451 -13.88 -18.96 -1.40
N VAL A 452 -14.79 -18.28 -2.12
CA VAL A 452 -15.50 -17.11 -1.56
C VAL A 452 -16.47 -17.54 -0.46
N LEU A 453 -17.18 -18.67 -0.63
CA LEU A 453 -18.04 -19.24 0.41
C LEU A 453 -17.21 -19.65 1.64
N LEU A 454 -16.09 -20.32 1.44
CA LEU A 454 -15.17 -20.73 2.51
C LEU A 454 -14.58 -19.54 3.25
N GLN A 455 -14.10 -18.53 2.53
CA GLN A 455 -13.54 -17.32 3.12
C GLN A 455 -14.58 -16.59 3.98
N SER A 456 -15.81 -16.46 3.48
CA SER A 456 -16.91 -15.81 4.20
C SER A 456 -17.29 -16.57 5.47
N VAL A 457 -17.43 -17.91 5.37
CA VAL A 457 -17.76 -18.74 6.52
C VAL A 457 -16.61 -18.76 7.54
N PHE A 458 -15.35 -18.90 7.12
CA PHE A 458 -14.22 -18.93 8.06
C PHE A 458 -13.97 -17.57 8.73
N HIS A 459 -14.14 -16.44 8.05
CA HIS A 459 -14.05 -15.13 8.69
C HIS A 459 -15.19 -14.89 9.68
N LEU A 460 -16.43 -15.28 9.35
CA LEU A 460 -17.57 -15.21 10.27
C LEU A 460 -17.32 -16.08 11.51
N VAL A 461 -16.82 -17.29 11.30
CA VAL A 461 -16.56 -18.25 12.38
C VAL A 461 -15.34 -17.82 13.20
N LEU A 462 -14.32 -17.19 12.62
CA LEU A 462 -13.22 -16.54 13.34
C LEU A 462 -13.73 -15.40 14.24
N ALA A 463 -14.67 -14.60 13.74
CA ALA A 463 -15.30 -13.53 14.49
C ALA A 463 -16.14 -14.09 15.65
N VAL A 464 -17.00 -15.10 15.41
CA VAL A 464 -17.82 -15.75 16.45
C VAL A 464 -16.92 -16.49 17.46
N ASN A 465 -15.78 -17.04 17.02
CA ASN A 465 -14.78 -17.66 17.88
C ASN A 465 -14.16 -16.64 18.84
N ARG A 466 -13.63 -15.51 18.34
CA ARG A 466 -13.06 -14.46 19.20
C ARG A 466 -14.12 -13.80 20.07
N PHE A 467 -15.32 -13.58 19.55
CA PHE A 467 -16.44 -13.00 20.29
C PHE A 467 -16.88 -13.89 21.45
N SER A 468 -17.01 -15.20 21.23
CA SER A 468 -17.37 -16.14 22.29
C SER A 468 -16.23 -16.36 23.30
N ALA A 469 -14.96 -16.24 22.88
CA ALA A 469 -13.81 -16.29 23.80
C ALA A 469 -13.85 -15.14 24.82
N ILE A 470 -14.32 -13.98 24.37
CA ILE A 470 -14.47 -12.77 25.19
C ILE A 470 -15.79 -12.81 25.98
N SER A 471 -16.90 -13.20 25.34
CA SER A 471 -18.26 -13.04 25.91
C SER A 471 -18.73 -14.22 26.75
N PHE A 472 -18.24 -15.43 26.49
CA PHE A 472 -18.67 -16.66 27.16
C PHE A 472 -17.48 -17.60 27.46
N PRO A 473 -16.43 -17.17 28.19
CA PRO A 473 -15.18 -17.91 28.31
C PRO A 473 -15.34 -19.35 28.82
N LEU A 474 -16.29 -19.59 29.73
CA LEU A 474 -16.57 -20.93 30.29
C LEU A 474 -17.26 -21.87 29.30
N LYS A 475 -18.10 -21.35 28.39
CA LYS A 475 -18.79 -22.15 27.36
C LYS A 475 -18.01 -22.18 26.04
N HIS A 476 -17.16 -21.19 25.78
CA HIS A 476 -16.29 -21.07 24.61
C HIS A 476 -15.46 -22.34 24.42
N GLN A 477 -14.76 -22.79 25.47
CA GLN A 477 -13.97 -24.01 25.39
C GLN A 477 -14.80 -25.27 25.13
N LYS A 478 -16.11 -25.29 25.45
CA LYS A 478 -17.01 -26.43 25.15
C LYS A 478 -17.54 -26.39 23.72
N TRP A 479 -17.90 -25.20 23.22
CA TRP A 479 -18.41 -25.00 21.86
C TRP A 479 -17.34 -25.18 20.79
N TRP A 480 -16.09 -24.82 21.09
CA TRP A 480 -14.98 -24.84 20.13
C TRP A 480 -13.98 -25.98 20.36
N ARG A 481 -14.42 -27.07 21.02
CA ARG A 481 -13.57 -28.26 21.23
C ARG A 481 -13.07 -28.82 19.91
N GLY A 482 -11.80 -29.22 19.89
CA GLY A 482 -11.07 -29.56 18.66
C GLY A 482 -11.78 -30.57 17.74
N GLY A 483 -12.45 -31.57 18.29
CA GLY A 483 -13.19 -32.56 17.50
C GLY A 483 -14.36 -31.94 16.71
N GLY A 484 -15.24 -31.19 17.39
CA GLY A 484 -16.38 -30.54 16.74
C GLY A 484 -15.95 -29.47 15.72
N LEU A 485 -14.90 -28.71 16.05
CA LEU A 485 -14.36 -27.69 15.16
C LEU A 485 -13.69 -28.28 13.90
N PHE A 486 -12.98 -29.39 14.05
CA PHE A 486 -12.37 -30.08 12.91
C PHE A 486 -13.44 -30.58 11.94
N TRP A 487 -14.46 -31.30 12.45
CA TRP A 487 -15.58 -31.77 11.64
C TRP A 487 -16.35 -30.62 11.00
N PHE A 488 -16.54 -29.52 11.73
CA PHE A 488 -17.11 -28.31 11.16
C PHE A 488 -16.29 -27.79 9.97
N CYS A 489 -14.97 -27.59 10.12
CA CYS A 489 -14.12 -27.11 9.02
C CYS A 489 -14.18 -28.06 7.81
N LEU A 490 -14.15 -29.37 8.04
CA LEU A 490 -14.25 -30.37 6.99
C LEU A 490 -15.61 -30.32 6.28
N ILE A 491 -16.73 -30.26 7.02
CA ILE A 491 -18.08 -30.13 6.47
C ILE A 491 -18.18 -28.86 5.63
N VAL A 492 -17.60 -27.74 6.06
CA VAL A 492 -17.63 -26.48 5.31
C VAL A 492 -16.85 -26.61 3.99
N TRP A 493 -15.65 -27.20 4.00
CA TRP A 493 -14.90 -27.49 2.76
C TRP A 493 -15.68 -28.41 1.81
N VAL A 494 -16.23 -29.52 2.33
CA VAL A 494 -16.99 -30.50 1.54
C VAL A 494 -18.28 -29.89 0.99
N ALA A 495 -19.02 -29.13 1.80
CA ALA A 495 -20.22 -28.42 1.37
C ALA A 495 -19.90 -27.41 0.25
N GLY A 496 -18.78 -26.68 0.36
CA GLY A 496 -18.30 -25.81 -0.70
C GLY A 496 -18.14 -26.56 -2.03
N PHE A 497 -17.47 -27.71 -2.02
CA PHE A 497 -17.31 -28.54 -3.22
C PHE A 497 -18.62 -29.12 -3.74
N ILE A 498 -19.50 -29.65 -2.87
CA ILE A 498 -20.80 -30.21 -3.28
C ILE A 498 -21.65 -29.15 -3.99
N VAL A 499 -21.68 -27.92 -3.45
CA VAL A 499 -22.41 -26.80 -4.04
C VAL A 499 -21.87 -26.43 -5.42
N SER A 500 -20.60 -26.71 -5.71
CA SER A 500 -19.99 -26.45 -7.04
C SER A 500 -20.24 -27.55 -8.08
N ILE A 501 -20.71 -28.75 -7.70
CA ILE A 501 -20.90 -29.88 -8.63
C ILE A 501 -21.86 -29.56 -9.79
N PRO A 502 -23.04 -28.93 -9.57
CA PRO A 502 -23.94 -28.57 -10.65
C PRO A 502 -23.28 -27.66 -11.70
N LEU A 503 -22.26 -26.90 -11.31
CA LEU A 503 -21.51 -25.98 -12.18
C LEU A 503 -20.53 -26.72 -13.10
N MET A 504 -20.28 -28.01 -12.89
CA MET A 504 -19.39 -28.83 -13.73
C MET A 504 -20.05 -29.39 -14.99
N LEU A 505 -21.39 -29.48 -15.01
CA LEU A 505 -22.11 -30.13 -16.11
C LEU A 505 -21.91 -29.38 -17.44
N PRO A 506 -22.04 -30.06 -18.60
CA PRO A 506 -21.88 -29.42 -19.90
C PRO A 506 -22.88 -28.26 -20.07
N GLY A 507 -22.40 -27.10 -20.55
CA GLY A 507 -23.25 -25.93 -20.86
C GLY A 507 -23.38 -24.87 -19.74
N SER A 508 -22.72 -25.05 -18.59
CA SER A 508 -22.73 -24.08 -17.47
C SER A 508 -21.87 -22.83 -17.69
N THR A 509 -20.84 -22.93 -18.53
CA THR A 509 -19.81 -21.91 -18.68
C THR A 509 -19.54 -21.62 -20.15
N ALA A 510 -19.37 -20.34 -20.48
CA ALA A 510 -18.69 -19.90 -21.69
C ALA A 510 -17.36 -19.26 -21.32
N HIS A 511 -16.43 -19.32 -22.26
CA HIS A 511 -15.42 -18.28 -22.37
C HIS A 511 -15.83 -17.42 -23.55
N THR A 512 -15.78 -16.11 -23.37
CA THR A 512 -16.04 -15.14 -24.42
C THR A 512 -14.73 -14.52 -24.85
N LEU A 513 -14.58 -14.37 -26.16
CA LEU A 513 -13.47 -13.63 -26.72
C LEU A 513 -13.90 -12.17 -26.72
N GLY A 514 -13.38 -11.44 -25.74
CA GLY A 514 -13.67 -10.04 -25.52
C GLY A 514 -12.59 -9.17 -26.13
N VAL A 515 -12.91 -7.89 -26.18
CA VAL A 515 -11.95 -6.82 -26.31
C VAL A 515 -12.17 -6.04 -25.04
N ASN A 516 -11.31 -6.25 -24.05
CA ASN A 516 -11.58 -5.74 -22.71
C ASN A 516 -11.52 -4.20 -22.66
N LEU A 517 -11.65 -3.60 -21.46
CA LEU A 517 -11.51 -2.16 -21.20
C LEU A 517 -10.28 -1.52 -21.82
N TYR A 518 -9.32 -2.38 -22.10
CA TYR A 518 -8.06 -2.01 -22.60
C TYR A 518 -7.83 -2.34 -24.09
N GLY A 519 -8.58 -3.32 -24.60
CA GLY A 519 -8.87 -3.58 -25.98
C GLY A 519 -8.12 -4.77 -26.62
N ALA A 520 -7.42 -5.60 -25.85
CA ALA A 520 -6.87 -6.84 -26.43
C ALA A 520 -7.93 -7.86 -26.28
N ARG A 521 -7.71 -8.84 -27.14
CA ARG A 521 -8.39 -10.09 -27.09
C ARG A 521 -8.17 -10.64 -25.68
N SER A 522 -9.23 -10.53 -24.88
CA SER A 522 -9.33 -11.14 -23.58
C SER A 522 -10.05 -12.46 -23.76
N VAL A 523 -9.71 -13.41 -22.91
CA VAL A 523 -10.58 -14.55 -22.68
C VAL A 523 -11.27 -14.29 -21.35
N GLU A 524 -12.52 -13.84 -21.43
CA GLU A 524 -13.34 -13.59 -20.24
C GLU A 524 -14.19 -14.82 -19.96
N PHE A 525 -14.10 -15.33 -18.73
CA PHE A 525 -14.88 -16.47 -18.30
C PHE A 525 -16.24 -15.99 -17.81
N THR A 526 -17.30 -16.34 -18.54
CA THR A 526 -18.66 -15.86 -18.27
C THR A 526 -19.59 -17.03 -18.02
N PHE A 527 -20.49 -16.87 -17.08
CA PHE A 527 -21.55 -17.85 -16.85
C PHE A 527 -22.57 -17.80 -17.99
N LEU A 528 -22.81 -18.93 -18.66
CA LEU A 528 -23.92 -19.02 -19.61
C LEU A 528 -25.21 -19.18 -18.81
N GLY A 529 -26.04 -18.14 -18.81
CA GLY A 529 -27.29 -18.08 -18.06
C GLY A 529 -28.35 -19.14 -18.43
N ASN A 530 -28.06 -20.11 -19.30
CA ASN A 530 -29.00 -21.20 -19.62
C ASN A 530 -29.23 -22.20 -18.47
N TYR A 531 -28.59 -22.03 -17.31
CA TYR A 531 -29.06 -22.66 -16.08
C TYR A 531 -30.37 -22.10 -15.56
N TYR A 532 -30.77 -20.91 -16.04
CA TYR A 532 -32.17 -20.51 -15.90
C TYR A 532 -33.11 -21.40 -16.70
N PHE A 533 -32.70 -22.12 -17.76
CA PHE A 533 -33.60 -23.03 -18.48
C PHE A 533 -33.89 -24.33 -17.71
N LEU A 534 -32.96 -24.80 -16.87
CA LEU A 534 -33.20 -25.94 -15.96
C LEU A 534 -33.98 -25.54 -14.68
N TYR A 535 -33.99 -24.25 -14.33
CA TYR A 535 -34.84 -23.70 -13.26
C TYR A 535 -36.11 -22.97 -13.76
N SER A 536 -36.22 -22.71 -15.06
CA SER A 536 -37.40 -22.18 -15.77
C SER A 536 -38.14 -23.27 -16.55
N LEU A 537 -37.66 -24.51 -16.54
CA LEU A 537 -38.53 -25.68 -16.65
C LEU A 537 -39.26 -25.88 -15.31
N ARG A 538 -40.09 -24.88 -15.01
CA ARG A 538 -41.26 -24.96 -14.15
C ARG A 538 -42.35 -24.13 -14.79
#